data_AF-X1HKH5-F1
#
_entry.id   AF-X1HKH5-F1
#
_cell.length_a   1.000
_cell.length_b   1.000
_cell.length_c   1.000
_cell.angle_alpha   90.00
_cell.angle_beta   90.00
_cell.angle_gamma   90.00
#
_symmetry.space_group_name_H-M   'P 1'
#
loop_
_entity.id
_entity.type
_entity.pdbx_description
1 polymer ?
#
loop_
_entity_poly.entity_id
_entity_poly.type
_entity_poly.pdbx_seq_one_letter_code
_entity_poly.pdbx_strand_id
1 'polypeptide(L)'
;ESITKWAYRLSYPWQVKQITARMCKLCQSAPKGPCAFEINCDPLLMKDEARKHYWGGFFAEDEAYIEAWRYEDTSKPLTNAADPAEVAKAARALAAAKAPYLVIGEDAAWEDCGAECKEFVEYWKIPHNNRRTGRALISELHPYYHRGYPPFKSEIDLMIVVGVKVGFFDAYGGGWAPTIQFASAESRVWTYLKSPAVLMGTIKVSLKQVLDYAKANNLGPSMEAQEWLKKCQASHVAAIEKRKAHAYMYGPDHPRYRKYNIIHFGYMSQIIR
;
A
#
# COMPACT_ATOMS: atom_id res chain seq x y z
N GLU A 1 -2.81 20.77 4.87
CA GLU A 1 -2.22 19.66 5.64
C GLU A 1 -0.97 20.15 6.36
N SER A 2 -0.74 19.68 7.58
CA SER A 2 0.55 19.84 8.26
C SER A 2 1.60 18.97 7.57
N ILE A 3 2.87 19.41 7.54
CA ILE A 3 3.99 18.64 6.99
C ILE A 3 4.27 17.38 7.82
N THR A 4 3.91 17.41 9.12
CA THR A 4 4.14 16.31 10.07
C THR A 4 2.84 15.84 10.69
N LYS A 5 2.80 14.56 11.09
CA LYS A 5 1.69 13.96 11.87
C LYS A 5 1.61 14.56 13.27
N TRP A 6 2.76 14.92 13.82
CA TRP A 6 2.89 15.47 15.16
C TRP A 6 4.16 16.30 15.26
N ALA A 7 4.08 17.41 15.96
CA ALA A 7 5.21 18.29 16.27
C ALA A 7 5.24 18.54 17.78
N TYR A 8 6.42 18.45 18.40
CA TYR A 8 6.59 18.70 19.83
C TYR A 8 7.85 19.50 20.11
N ARG A 9 7.80 20.44 21.05
CA ARG A 9 9.01 21.11 21.57
C ARG A 9 9.36 20.49 22.91
N LEU A 10 10.54 19.88 22.99
CA LEU A 10 11.08 19.42 24.27
C LEU A 10 11.48 20.64 25.10
N SER A 11 11.06 20.67 26.36
CA SER A 11 11.42 21.74 27.30
C SER A 11 12.34 21.25 28.42
N TYR A 12 12.30 19.95 28.72
CA TYR A 12 13.05 19.37 29.82
C TYR A 12 13.83 18.12 29.39
N PRO A 13 15.04 17.89 29.96
CA PRO A 13 15.89 16.76 29.57
C PRO A 13 15.22 15.41 29.87
N TRP A 14 14.52 15.27 31.00
CA TRP A 14 13.82 14.04 31.38
C TRP A 14 12.59 13.70 30.51
N GLN A 15 12.21 14.56 29.56
CA GLN A 15 11.14 14.24 28.60
C GLN A 15 11.66 13.52 27.34
N VAL A 16 12.97 13.55 27.08
CA VAL A 16 13.55 13.10 25.81
C VAL A 16 13.11 11.67 25.47
N LYS A 17 13.21 10.74 26.41
CA LYS A 17 12.91 9.32 26.16
C LYS A 17 11.44 9.07 25.87
N GLN A 18 10.54 9.55 26.72
CA GLN A 18 9.09 9.37 26.54
C GLN A 18 8.58 10.01 25.23
N ILE A 19 9.08 11.21 24.90
CA ILE A 19 8.68 11.94 23.70
C ILE A 19 9.24 11.25 22.46
N THR A 20 10.49 10.79 22.49
CA THR A 20 11.09 10.02 21.39
C THR A 20 10.33 8.72 21.16
N ALA A 21 10.01 7.97 22.21
CA ALA A 21 9.25 6.73 22.12
C ALA A 21 7.85 6.97 21.52
N ARG A 22 7.12 7.98 22.02
CA ARG A 22 5.82 8.38 21.49
C ARG A 22 5.92 8.81 20.02
N MET A 23 6.94 9.59 19.67
CA MET A 23 7.18 10.03 18.31
C MET A 23 7.39 8.83 17.39
N CYS A 24 8.28 7.90 17.73
CA CYS A 24 8.52 6.69 16.94
C CYS A 24 7.23 5.88 16.74
N LYS A 25 6.40 5.74 17.79
CA LYS A 25 5.08 5.12 17.69
C LYS A 25 4.16 5.85 16.71
N LEU A 26 4.09 7.18 16.76
CA LEU A 26 3.27 7.98 15.85
C LEU A 26 3.78 7.96 14.40
N CYS A 27 5.10 7.90 14.19
CA CYS A 27 5.69 7.75 12.87
C CYS A 27 5.29 6.43 12.21
N GLN A 28 5.20 5.36 13.01
CA GLN A 28 4.90 4.01 12.54
C GLN A 28 3.40 3.69 12.50
N SER A 29 2.54 4.47 13.16
CA SER A 29 1.09 4.28 13.07
C SER A 29 0.58 4.63 11.68
N ALA A 30 -0.42 3.92 11.19
CA ALA A 30 -1.03 4.22 9.90
C ALA A 30 -1.80 5.57 9.93
N PRO A 31 -1.79 6.35 8.83
CA PRO A 31 -0.82 6.26 7.74
C PRO A 31 0.58 6.62 8.26
N LYS A 32 1.60 5.84 7.87
CA LYS A 32 2.99 6.12 8.29
C LYS A 32 3.43 7.48 7.75
N GLY A 33 4.16 8.23 8.55
CA GLY A 33 4.55 9.59 8.17
C GLY A 33 5.46 10.26 9.18
N PRO A 34 6.06 11.40 8.82
CA PRO A 34 7.03 12.06 9.66
C PRO A 34 6.36 12.69 10.89
N CYS A 35 7.05 12.63 12.02
CA CYS A 35 6.84 13.53 13.15
C CYS A 35 8.08 14.41 13.30
N ALA A 36 7.92 15.57 13.90
CA ALA A 36 9.04 16.45 14.24
C ALA A 36 9.08 16.66 15.76
N PHE A 37 10.28 16.84 16.29
CA PHE A 37 10.40 17.53 17.56
C PHE A 37 11.61 18.46 17.55
N GLU A 38 11.47 19.53 18.31
CA GLU A 38 12.49 20.55 18.52
C GLU A 38 13.15 20.30 19.87
N ILE A 39 14.49 20.19 19.87
CA ILE A 39 15.30 20.26 21.08
C ILE A 39 15.77 21.72 21.19
N ASN A 40 15.21 22.49 22.11
CA ASN A 40 15.70 23.85 22.37
C ASN A 40 16.96 23.81 23.27
N CYS A 41 17.49 24.99 23.63
CA CYS A 41 18.68 25.07 24.47
C CYS A 41 18.46 24.55 25.90
N ASP A 42 17.24 24.63 26.45
CA ASP A 42 16.93 24.21 27.82
C ASP A 42 17.29 22.74 28.12
N PRO A 43 16.78 21.72 27.40
CA PRO A 43 17.12 20.32 27.62
C PRO A 43 18.59 20.00 27.31
N LEU A 44 19.31 20.86 26.59
CA LEU A 44 20.75 20.71 26.33
C LEU A 44 21.61 21.25 27.47
N LEU A 45 21.13 22.26 28.19
CA LEU A 45 21.91 22.99 29.22
C LEU A 45 21.45 22.69 30.64
N MET A 46 20.19 22.29 30.83
CA MET A 46 19.61 21.98 32.13
C MET A 46 20.16 20.65 32.64
N LYS A 47 20.67 20.65 33.88
CA LYS A 47 21.08 19.44 34.58
C LYS A 47 19.88 18.70 35.13
N ASP A 48 19.95 17.37 35.17
CA ASP A 48 18.87 16.53 35.69
C ASP A 48 18.52 16.81 37.17
N GLU A 49 19.49 17.32 37.96
CA GLU A 49 19.25 17.79 39.33
C GLU A 49 18.12 18.83 39.44
N ALA A 50 17.86 19.61 38.39
CA ALA A 50 16.78 20.60 38.38
C ALA A 50 15.40 19.94 38.46
N ARG A 51 15.28 18.66 38.08
CA ARG A 51 14.03 17.89 38.10
C ARG A 51 13.35 17.90 39.45
N LYS A 52 14.12 17.80 40.54
CA LYS A 52 13.60 17.80 41.93
C LYS A 52 12.94 19.12 42.33
N HIS A 53 13.21 20.20 41.59
CA HIS A 53 12.69 21.55 41.84
C HIS A 53 11.54 21.95 40.90
N TYR A 54 11.13 21.05 40.01
CA TYR A 54 10.04 21.24 39.05
C TYR A 54 9.01 20.11 39.15
N TRP A 55 7.92 20.22 38.38
CA TRP A 55 6.91 19.17 38.21
C TRP A 55 7.50 17.79 37.83
N GLY A 56 8.70 17.75 37.24
CA GLY A 56 9.39 16.51 36.91
C GLY A 56 9.74 15.63 38.11
N GLY A 57 9.82 16.20 39.33
CA GLY A 57 10.03 15.44 40.57
C GLY A 57 8.77 14.75 41.10
N PHE A 58 7.59 15.08 40.57
CA PHE A 58 6.32 14.45 40.95
C PHE A 58 6.12 13.09 40.27
N PHE A 59 6.66 12.93 39.07
CA PHE A 59 6.52 11.75 38.22
C PHE A 59 7.78 10.89 38.26
N ALA A 60 7.62 9.58 38.11
CA ALA A 60 8.75 8.66 38.00
C ALA A 60 9.57 8.96 36.74
N GLU A 61 10.85 8.56 36.72
CA GLU A 61 11.65 8.74 35.51
C GLU A 61 11.05 7.89 34.40
N ASP A 62 10.86 8.49 33.22
CA ASP A 62 10.33 7.80 32.06
C ASP A 62 8.97 7.13 32.27
N GLU A 63 8.07 7.68 33.09
CA GLU A 63 6.80 7.02 33.48
C GLU A 63 5.92 6.56 32.30
N ALA A 64 6.06 7.19 31.13
CA ALA A 64 5.37 6.80 29.89
C ALA A 64 6.16 5.81 29.00
N TYR A 65 7.24 5.22 29.52
CA TYR A 65 8.07 4.23 28.86
C TYR A 65 8.36 3.07 29.80
N ILE A 66 8.06 1.87 29.34
CA ILE A 66 8.40 0.63 30.03
C ILE A 66 9.20 -0.21 29.04
N GLU A 67 10.39 -0.65 29.46
CA GLU A 67 11.17 -1.58 28.67
C GLU A 67 10.41 -2.90 28.54
N ALA A 68 10.43 -3.48 27.34
CA ALA A 68 9.68 -4.69 27.05
C ALA A 68 8.19 -4.62 27.46
N TRP A 69 7.51 -3.49 27.23
CA TRP A 69 6.10 -3.28 27.66
C TRP A 69 5.11 -4.35 27.16
N ARG A 70 5.47 -5.08 26.08
CA ARG A 70 4.73 -6.21 25.54
C ARG A 70 5.57 -7.49 25.59
N TYR A 71 6.43 -7.62 26.61
CA TYR A 71 7.36 -8.74 26.80
C TYR A 71 8.15 -9.06 25.51
N GLU A 72 8.25 -10.33 25.13
CA GLU A 72 8.89 -10.80 23.89
C GLU A 72 8.28 -10.23 22.60
N ASP A 73 7.04 -9.74 22.66
CA ASP A 73 6.31 -9.17 21.53
C ASP A 73 6.52 -7.66 21.36
N THR A 74 7.35 -7.02 22.20
CA THR A 74 7.56 -5.56 22.18
C THR A 74 8.03 -5.04 20.83
N SER A 75 8.84 -5.82 20.12
CA SER A 75 9.33 -5.50 18.77
C SER A 75 8.32 -5.83 17.66
N LYS A 76 7.26 -6.59 17.97
CA LYS A 76 6.26 -6.99 16.98
C LYS A 76 5.28 -5.83 16.72
N PRO A 77 5.07 -5.44 15.45
CA PRO A 77 4.07 -4.43 15.11
C PRO A 77 2.68 -4.77 15.66
N LEU A 78 1.94 -3.75 16.05
CA LEU A 78 0.52 -3.89 16.38
C LEU A 78 -0.28 -4.08 15.09
N THR A 79 -1.27 -4.95 15.16
CA THR A 79 -2.19 -5.21 14.05
C THR A 79 -3.63 -5.07 14.50
N ASN A 80 -4.50 -4.75 13.55
CA ASN A 80 -5.94 -4.61 13.76
C ASN A 80 -6.69 -5.29 12.62
N ALA A 81 -7.75 -6.01 12.99
CA ALA A 81 -8.63 -6.69 12.06
C ALA A 81 -9.64 -5.70 11.45
N ALA A 82 -10.06 -5.98 10.22
CA ALA A 82 -11.21 -5.30 9.61
C ALA A 82 -12.54 -5.82 10.19
N ASP A 83 -13.57 -4.97 10.08
CA ASP A 83 -14.94 -5.33 10.46
C ASP A 83 -15.38 -6.62 9.73
N PRO A 84 -15.77 -7.67 10.46
CA PRO A 84 -16.26 -8.92 9.88
C PRO A 84 -17.41 -8.74 8.87
N ALA A 85 -18.28 -7.73 9.06
CA ALA A 85 -19.36 -7.44 8.13
C ALA A 85 -18.83 -6.92 6.79
N GLU A 86 -17.82 -6.07 6.81
CA GLU A 86 -17.14 -5.55 5.61
C GLU A 86 -16.33 -6.64 4.91
N VAL A 87 -15.67 -7.52 5.67
CA VAL A 87 -14.99 -8.73 5.14
C VAL A 87 -15.98 -9.59 4.34
N ALA A 88 -17.16 -9.85 4.92
CA ALA A 88 -18.18 -10.65 4.28
C ALA A 88 -18.75 -9.98 3.01
N LYS A 89 -18.96 -8.66 3.03
CA LYS A 89 -19.37 -7.89 1.85
C LYS A 89 -18.32 -7.95 0.74
N ALA A 90 -17.05 -7.78 1.09
CA ALA A 90 -15.94 -7.83 0.14
C ALA A 90 -15.83 -9.21 -0.54
N ALA A 91 -15.87 -10.29 0.23
CA ALA A 91 -15.82 -11.65 -0.31
C ALA A 91 -16.99 -11.97 -1.25
N ARG A 92 -18.21 -11.53 -0.90
CA ARG A 92 -19.40 -11.69 -1.77
C ARG A 92 -19.29 -10.86 -3.05
N ALA A 93 -18.81 -9.62 -2.95
CA ALA A 93 -18.60 -8.77 -4.12
C ALA A 93 -17.55 -9.36 -5.06
N LEU A 94 -16.47 -9.93 -4.53
CA LEU A 94 -15.44 -10.64 -5.31
C LEU A 94 -16.00 -11.88 -6.02
N ALA A 95 -16.79 -12.70 -5.32
CA ALA A 95 -17.40 -13.88 -5.91
C ALA A 95 -18.40 -13.55 -7.02
N ALA A 96 -19.08 -12.40 -6.94
CA ALA A 96 -20.04 -11.94 -7.95
C ALA A 96 -19.38 -11.21 -9.14
N ALA A 97 -18.11 -10.80 -9.03
CA ALA A 97 -17.43 -10.04 -10.07
C ALA A 97 -17.14 -10.90 -11.31
N LYS A 98 -17.30 -10.30 -12.48
CA LYS A 98 -17.03 -10.91 -13.79
C LYS A 98 -15.74 -10.39 -14.40
N ALA A 99 -15.35 -9.16 -14.10
CA ALA A 99 -14.14 -8.52 -14.62
C ALA A 99 -13.40 -7.75 -13.51
N PRO A 100 -12.97 -8.42 -12.42
CA PRO A 100 -12.27 -7.76 -11.32
C PRO A 100 -10.87 -7.29 -11.74
N TYR A 101 -10.41 -6.17 -11.20
CA TYR A 101 -9.07 -5.66 -11.44
C TYR A 101 -8.47 -5.03 -10.18
N LEU A 102 -7.25 -5.45 -9.82
CA LEU A 102 -6.60 -5.05 -8.56
C LEU A 102 -5.45 -4.07 -8.79
N VAL A 103 -5.36 -3.06 -7.94
CA VAL A 103 -4.25 -2.10 -7.90
C VAL A 103 -3.59 -2.14 -6.52
N ILE A 104 -2.27 -2.34 -6.52
CA ILE A 104 -1.44 -2.36 -5.31
C ILE A 104 -0.69 -1.04 -5.20
N GLY A 105 -0.76 -0.43 -4.03
CA GLY A 105 -0.20 0.88 -3.75
C GLY A 105 0.90 0.89 -2.71
N GLU A 106 1.22 2.09 -2.24
CA GLU A 106 2.32 2.33 -1.30
C GLU A 106 2.12 1.70 0.08
N ASP A 107 0.91 1.76 0.66
CA ASP A 107 0.68 1.33 2.03
C ASP A 107 0.79 -0.19 2.16
N ALA A 108 0.47 -0.91 1.09
CA ALA A 108 0.70 -2.34 0.97
C ALA A 108 2.21 -2.69 1.05
N ALA A 109 3.06 -1.88 0.40
CA ALA A 109 4.51 -2.04 0.51
C ALA A 109 5.03 -1.67 1.90
N TRP A 110 4.51 -0.63 2.52
CA TRP A 110 4.90 -0.21 3.88
C TRP A 110 4.53 -1.23 4.96
N GLU A 111 3.55 -2.09 4.71
CA GLU A 111 3.13 -3.19 5.58
C GLU A 111 3.72 -4.56 5.19
N ASP A 112 4.59 -4.59 4.17
CA ASP A 112 5.22 -5.82 3.70
C ASP A 112 4.22 -6.95 3.41
N CYS A 113 3.13 -6.64 2.71
CA CYS A 113 2.04 -7.60 2.44
C CYS A 113 2.17 -8.33 1.10
N GLY A 114 3.39 -8.56 0.61
CA GLY A 114 3.63 -9.17 -0.70
C GLY A 114 3.16 -10.62 -0.81
N ALA A 115 3.41 -11.42 0.23
CA ALA A 115 2.96 -12.82 0.26
C ALA A 115 1.42 -12.91 0.27
N GLU A 116 0.76 -12.08 1.07
CA GLU A 116 -0.69 -12.07 1.21
C GLU A 116 -1.37 -11.50 -0.03
N CYS A 117 -0.81 -10.45 -0.64
CA CYS A 117 -1.30 -9.95 -1.92
C CYS A 117 -1.17 -11.02 -3.02
N LYS A 118 -0.05 -11.75 -3.05
CA LYS A 118 0.16 -12.83 -4.01
C LYS A 118 -0.87 -13.95 -3.83
N GLU A 119 -1.04 -14.46 -2.62
CA GLU A 119 -2.06 -15.48 -2.32
C GLU A 119 -3.45 -14.98 -2.72
N PHE A 120 -3.76 -13.72 -2.42
CA PHE A 120 -5.04 -13.11 -2.73
C PHE A 120 -5.34 -13.07 -4.24
N VAL A 121 -4.39 -12.59 -5.05
CA VAL A 121 -4.58 -12.55 -6.51
C VAL A 121 -4.60 -13.95 -7.13
N GLU A 122 -3.86 -14.90 -6.56
CA GLU A 122 -3.80 -16.29 -7.04
C GLU A 122 -5.09 -17.05 -6.74
N TYR A 123 -5.68 -16.85 -5.56
CA TYR A 123 -6.93 -17.48 -5.14
C TYR A 123 -8.12 -16.97 -5.95
N TRP A 124 -8.26 -15.65 -6.05
CA TRP A 124 -9.37 -15.01 -6.77
C TRP A 124 -9.14 -14.86 -8.27
N LYS A 125 -7.99 -15.30 -8.81
CA LYS A 125 -7.65 -15.20 -10.23
C LYS A 125 -7.75 -13.77 -10.77
N ILE A 126 -7.26 -12.79 -10.01
CA ILE A 126 -7.42 -11.37 -10.33
C ILE A 126 -6.20 -10.83 -11.09
N PRO A 127 -6.38 -10.21 -12.27
CA PRO A 127 -5.31 -9.44 -12.89
C PRO A 127 -4.99 -8.21 -12.04
N HIS A 128 -3.70 -7.92 -11.85
CA HIS A 128 -3.26 -6.86 -10.94
C HIS A 128 -2.21 -5.94 -11.56
N ASN A 129 -2.08 -4.76 -10.96
CA ASN A 129 -1.08 -3.77 -11.30
C ASN A 129 -0.43 -3.22 -10.03
N ASN A 130 0.89 -3.18 -10.04
CA ASN A 130 1.68 -2.57 -8.98
C ASN A 130 2.01 -1.12 -9.35
N ARG A 131 1.58 -0.17 -8.53
CA ARG A 131 1.75 1.26 -8.80
C ARG A 131 2.78 1.88 -7.86
N ARG A 132 3.54 2.85 -8.38
CA ARG A 132 4.43 3.74 -7.60
C ARG A 132 5.41 2.95 -6.73
N THR A 133 5.41 3.18 -5.40
CA THR A 133 6.26 2.45 -4.44
C THR A 133 5.70 1.07 -4.09
N GLY A 134 4.50 0.72 -4.53
CA GLY A 134 3.97 -0.65 -4.50
C GLY A 134 4.57 -1.58 -5.55
N ARG A 135 5.39 -1.06 -6.48
CA ARG A 135 6.10 -1.87 -7.47
C ARG A 135 7.03 -2.88 -6.79
N ALA A 136 7.11 -4.06 -7.39
CA ALA A 136 7.81 -5.23 -6.87
C ALA A 136 7.25 -5.86 -5.58
N LEU A 137 6.14 -5.36 -5.00
CA LEU A 137 5.47 -6.04 -3.89
C LEU A 137 4.99 -7.45 -4.30
N ILE A 138 4.42 -7.55 -5.51
CA ILE A 138 4.37 -8.78 -6.29
C ILE A 138 5.34 -8.60 -7.47
N SER A 139 6.04 -9.67 -7.85
CA SER A 139 6.91 -9.65 -9.03
C SER A 139 6.15 -9.17 -10.28
N GLU A 140 6.73 -8.25 -11.05
CA GLU A 140 6.18 -7.84 -12.35
C GLU A 140 6.30 -8.93 -13.43
N LEU A 141 6.99 -10.04 -13.12
CA LEU A 141 7.02 -11.26 -13.94
C LEU A 141 5.88 -12.22 -13.60
N HIS A 142 5.04 -11.89 -12.61
CA HIS A 142 3.92 -12.74 -12.22
C HIS A 142 2.91 -12.90 -13.38
N PRO A 143 2.37 -14.10 -13.65
CA PRO A 143 1.48 -14.34 -14.78
C PRO A 143 0.21 -13.48 -14.80
N TYR A 144 -0.23 -12.97 -13.64
CA TYR A 144 -1.44 -12.13 -13.52
C TYR A 144 -1.13 -10.63 -13.51
N TYR A 145 0.14 -10.25 -13.62
CA TYR A 145 0.53 -8.84 -13.70
C TYR A 145 0.11 -8.24 -15.04
N HIS A 146 -0.43 -7.02 -15.00
CA HIS A 146 -0.70 -6.21 -16.17
C HIS A 146 -0.15 -4.79 -15.96
N ARG A 147 0.78 -4.37 -16.82
CA ARG A 147 1.36 -3.02 -16.78
C ARG A 147 0.35 -1.97 -17.27
N GLY A 148 -0.07 -1.10 -16.36
CA GLY A 148 -1.13 -0.11 -16.62
C GLY A 148 -2.52 -0.74 -16.63
N TYR A 149 -3.57 0.05 -16.85
CA TYR A 149 -4.90 -0.50 -17.08
C TYR A 149 -4.96 -1.18 -18.47
N PRO A 150 -5.76 -2.26 -18.65
CA PRO A 150 -5.99 -2.85 -19.96
C PRO A 150 -6.67 -1.85 -20.90
N PRO A 151 -6.52 -2.00 -22.23
CA PRO A 151 -7.14 -1.10 -23.20
C PRO A 151 -8.67 -1.08 -23.12
N PHE A 152 -9.27 -2.18 -22.65
CA PHE A 152 -10.70 -2.36 -22.39
C PHE A 152 -11.06 -2.13 -20.92
N LYS A 153 -10.40 -1.17 -20.25
CA LYS A 153 -10.64 -0.85 -18.82
C LYS A 153 -12.10 -0.51 -18.48
N SER A 154 -12.91 -0.09 -19.46
CA SER A 154 -14.34 0.16 -19.27
C SER A 154 -15.16 -1.10 -19.00
N GLU A 155 -14.62 -2.28 -19.29
CA GLU A 155 -15.26 -3.58 -18.99
C GLU A 155 -15.04 -4.01 -17.54
N ILE A 156 -14.12 -3.37 -16.80
CA ILE A 156 -13.90 -3.67 -15.38
C ILE A 156 -15.21 -3.39 -14.63
N ASP A 157 -15.71 -4.37 -13.90
CA ASP A 157 -16.95 -4.28 -13.12
C ASP A 157 -16.71 -4.16 -11.61
N LEU A 158 -15.51 -4.51 -11.15
CA LEU A 158 -15.08 -4.38 -9.77
C LEU A 158 -13.60 -3.97 -9.71
N MET A 159 -13.34 -2.82 -9.12
CA MET A 159 -12.00 -2.39 -8.76
C MET A 159 -11.64 -2.88 -7.36
N ILE A 160 -10.39 -3.27 -7.15
CA ILE A 160 -9.84 -3.56 -5.82
C ILE A 160 -8.62 -2.67 -5.62
N VAL A 161 -8.60 -1.87 -4.56
CA VAL A 161 -7.42 -1.09 -4.17
C VAL A 161 -6.83 -1.61 -2.87
N VAL A 162 -5.54 -1.92 -2.91
CA VAL A 162 -4.79 -2.41 -1.76
C VAL A 162 -3.73 -1.38 -1.39
N GLY A 163 -4.01 -0.57 -0.36
CA GLY A 163 -3.09 0.45 0.14
C GLY A 163 -2.73 1.54 -0.89
N VAL A 164 -3.64 1.86 -1.80
CA VAL A 164 -3.43 2.85 -2.88
C VAL A 164 -3.89 4.22 -2.43
N LYS A 165 -3.03 5.23 -2.59
CA LYS A 165 -3.51 6.63 -2.62
C LYS A 165 -4.16 6.93 -3.96
N VAL A 166 -5.48 6.83 -4.01
CA VAL A 166 -6.24 7.27 -5.19
C VAL A 166 -6.20 8.79 -5.22
N GLY A 167 -5.91 9.36 -6.39
CA GLY A 167 -5.70 10.80 -6.53
C GLY A 167 -5.42 11.18 -7.96
N PHE A 168 -4.64 12.25 -8.17
CA PHE A 168 -4.34 12.79 -9.50
C PHE A 168 -3.90 11.73 -10.53
N PHE A 169 -2.96 10.86 -10.17
CA PHE A 169 -2.45 9.82 -11.08
C PHE A 169 -3.47 8.75 -11.48
N ASP A 170 -4.59 8.70 -10.76
CA ASP A 170 -5.72 7.80 -10.97
C ASP A 170 -6.96 8.56 -11.44
N ALA A 171 -6.81 9.83 -11.83
CA ALA A 171 -7.90 10.75 -12.16
C ALA A 171 -8.99 10.79 -11.07
N TYR A 172 -8.59 10.69 -9.80
CA TYR A 172 -9.48 10.64 -8.63
C TYR A 172 -10.54 9.52 -8.73
N GLY A 173 -10.21 8.40 -9.38
CA GLY A 173 -11.14 7.30 -9.61
C GLY A 173 -12.22 7.60 -10.64
N GLY A 174 -12.08 8.67 -11.44
CA GLY A 174 -13.03 9.03 -12.49
C GLY A 174 -13.26 7.87 -13.47
N GLY A 175 -14.52 7.44 -13.57
CA GLY A 175 -14.93 6.33 -14.43
C GLY A 175 -14.55 4.94 -13.92
N TRP A 176 -14.12 4.80 -12.66
CA TRP A 176 -13.90 3.49 -12.07
C TRP A 176 -15.23 2.80 -11.73
N ALA A 177 -15.20 1.47 -11.84
CA ALA A 177 -16.26 0.61 -11.33
C ALA A 177 -16.36 0.70 -9.79
N PRO A 178 -17.40 0.13 -9.17
CA PRO A 178 -17.44 -0.04 -7.73
C PRO A 178 -16.11 -0.61 -7.19
N THR A 179 -15.63 -0.07 -6.07
CA THR A 179 -14.26 -0.30 -5.60
C THR A 179 -14.22 -0.86 -4.18
N ILE A 180 -13.66 -2.05 -3.99
CA ILE A 180 -13.30 -2.55 -2.65
C ILE A 180 -12.02 -1.86 -2.20
N GLN A 181 -12.03 -1.26 -1.01
CA GLN A 181 -10.88 -0.55 -0.47
C GLN A 181 -10.26 -1.29 0.72
N PHE A 182 -9.01 -1.72 0.60
CA PHE A 182 -8.19 -2.14 1.74
C PHE A 182 -7.34 -0.96 2.19
N ALA A 183 -7.64 -0.44 3.37
CA ALA A 183 -7.04 0.78 3.91
C ALA A 183 -6.56 0.57 5.35
N SER A 184 -5.36 1.04 5.65
CA SER A 184 -4.76 0.90 6.98
C SER A 184 -5.22 1.95 8.00
N ALA A 185 -5.86 3.02 7.52
CA ALA A 185 -6.42 4.09 8.34
C ALA A 185 -7.59 4.76 7.62
N GLU A 186 -8.45 5.43 8.39
CA GLU A 186 -9.60 6.18 7.87
C GLU A 186 -9.20 7.23 6.82
N SER A 187 -8.09 7.94 7.04
CA SER A 187 -7.57 8.94 6.10
C SER A 187 -7.06 8.34 4.78
N ARG A 188 -7.03 7.01 4.65
CA ARG A 188 -6.70 6.26 3.42
C ARG A 188 -7.94 5.63 2.77
N VAL A 189 -9.12 5.94 3.27
CA VAL A 189 -10.41 5.60 2.64
C VAL A 189 -10.84 6.76 1.76
N TRP A 190 -11.11 6.46 0.49
CA TRP A 190 -11.48 7.47 -0.50
C TRP A 190 -13.00 7.50 -0.67
N THR A 191 -13.65 8.45 0.01
CA THR A 191 -15.12 8.58 0.07
C THR A 191 -15.77 9.00 -1.25
N TYR A 192 -14.98 9.46 -2.23
CA TYR A 192 -15.44 9.76 -3.58
C TYR A 192 -15.51 8.51 -4.50
N LEU A 193 -15.19 7.32 -3.99
CA LEU A 193 -15.34 6.04 -4.71
C LEU A 193 -16.61 5.32 -4.24
N LYS A 194 -17.41 4.80 -5.19
CA LYS A 194 -18.54 3.91 -4.89
C LYS A 194 -18.00 2.60 -4.33
N SER A 195 -18.11 2.37 -3.03
CA SER A 195 -17.40 1.27 -2.37
C SER A 195 -18.37 0.24 -1.80
N PRO A 196 -18.47 -0.98 -2.37
CA PRO A 196 -19.33 -2.03 -1.82
C PRO A 196 -18.80 -2.60 -0.50
N ALA A 197 -17.49 -2.45 -0.25
CA ALA A 197 -16.86 -2.77 1.02
C ALA A 197 -15.63 -1.90 1.26
N VAL A 198 -15.40 -1.53 2.53
CA VAL A 198 -14.21 -0.81 3.00
C VAL A 198 -13.60 -1.59 4.16
N LEU A 199 -12.45 -2.23 3.92
CA LEU A 199 -11.72 -2.99 4.91
C LEU A 199 -10.69 -2.11 5.58
N MET A 200 -11.11 -1.45 6.67
CA MET A 200 -10.22 -0.66 7.51
C MET A 200 -9.53 -1.55 8.54
N GLY A 201 -8.23 -1.71 8.43
CA GLY A 201 -7.45 -2.64 9.24
C GLY A 201 -6.02 -2.75 8.72
N THR A 202 -5.17 -3.47 9.44
CA THR A 202 -3.87 -3.86 8.89
C THR A 202 -4.11 -4.64 7.61
N ILE A 203 -3.58 -4.15 6.48
CA ILE A 203 -3.86 -4.67 5.13
C ILE A 203 -3.57 -6.16 5.06
N LYS A 204 -2.43 -6.58 5.65
CA LYS A 204 -2.03 -7.99 5.76
C LYS A 204 -3.11 -8.85 6.43
N VAL A 205 -3.68 -8.38 7.53
CA VAL A 205 -4.74 -9.08 8.27
C VAL A 205 -6.04 -9.06 7.48
N SER A 206 -6.43 -7.92 6.92
CA SER A 206 -7.66 -7.75 6.15
C SER A 206 -7.71 -8.65 4.90
N LEU A 207 -6.60 -8.75 4.15
CA LEU A 207 -6.48 -9.67 3.01
C LEU A 207 -6.70 -11.12 3.43
N LYS A 208 -6.05 -11.53 4.52
CA LYS A 208 -6.19 -12.88 5.07
C LYS A 208 -7.61 -13.15 5.56
N GLN A 209 -8.25 -12.21 6.26
CA GLN A 209 -9.64 -12.35 6.70
C GLN A 209 -10.60 -12.61 5.54
N VAL A 210 -10.43 -11.90 4.41
CA VAL A 210 -11.25 -12.13 3.22
C VAL A 210 -11.01 -13.52 2.63
N LEU A 211 -9.75 -13.98 2.56
CA LEU A 211 -9.42 -15.32 2.08
C LEU A 211 -9.98 -16.42 3.00
N ASP A 212 -9.80 -16.27 4.30
CA ASP A 212 -10.30 -17.23 5.29
C ASP A 212 -11.83 -17.30 5.26
N TYR A 213 -12.51 -16.15 5.18
CA TYR A 213 -13.95 -16.09 5.01
C TYR A 213 -14.40 -16.77 3.70
N ALA A 214 -13.73 -16.49 2.58
CA ALA A 214 -14.07 -17.08 1.29
C ALA A 214 -13.94 -18.61 1.30
N LYS A 215 -12.80 -19.12 1.81
CA LYS A 215 -12.55 -20.55 1.98
C LYS A 215 -13.60 -21.21 2.89
N ALA A 216 -13.93 -20.58 4.02
CA ALA A 216 -14.94 -21.10 4.95
C ALA A 216 -16.37 -21.12 4.37
N ASN A 217 -16.67 -20.25 3.41
CA ASN A 217 -18.00 -20.13 2.79
C ASN A 217 -18.05 -20.69 1.36
N ASN A 218 -17.02 -21.40 0.92
CA ASN A 218 -16.89 -21.94 -0.45
C ASN A 218 -17.10 -20.88 -1.55
N LEU A 219 -16.65 -19.65 -1.30
CA LEU A 219 -16.67 -18.56 -2.28
C LEU A 219 -15.38 -18.62 -3.11
N GLY A 220 -15.50 -18.44 -4.41
CA GLY A 220 -14.36 -18.43 -5.33
C GLY A 220 -14.63 -17.56 -6.54
N PRO A 221 -13.66 -17.47 -7.46
CA PRO A 221 -13.83 -16.68 -8.68
C PRO A 221 -14.91 -17.28 -9.59
N SER A 222 -15.70 -16.40 -10.20
CA SER A 222 -16.64 -16.78 -11.28
C SER A 222 -15.88 -17.33 -12.50
N MET A 223 -16.60 -18.01 -13.40
CA MET A 223 -16.00 -18.47 -14.66
C MET A 223 -15.59 -17.27 -15.51
N GLU A 224 -16.44 -16.24 -15.55
CA GLU A 224 -16.20 -14.99 -16.26
C GLU A 224 -14.94 -14.27 -15.75
N ALA A 225 -14.70 -14.25 -14.44
CA ALA A 225 -13.47 -13.68 -13.87
C ALA A 225 -12.21 -14.41 -14.36
N GLN A 226 -12.27 -15.73 -14.56
CA GLN A 226 -11.16 -16.51 -15.07
C GLN A 226 -10.93 -16.25 -16.57
N GLU A 227 -12.00 -16.09 -17.35
CA GLU A 227 -11.90 -15.69 -18.76
C GLU A 227 -11.36 -14.27 -18.90
N TRP A 228 -11.80 -13.36 -18.03
CA TRP A 228 -11.30 -12.00 -17.92
C TRP A 228 -9.79 -11.97 -17.65
N LEU A 229 -9.31 -12.79 -16.71
CA LEU A 229 -7.87 -12.92 -16.44
C LEU A 229 -7.10 -13.33 -17.71
N LYS A 230 -7.58 -14.34 -18.45
CA LYS A 230 -6.95 -14.78 -19.71
C LYS A 230 -6.91 -13.66 -20.74
N LYS A 231 -7.99 -12.88 -20.86
CA LYS A 231 -8.07 -11.70 -21.73
C LYS A 231 -7.03 -10.64 -21.33
N CYS A 232 -6.89 -10.35 -20.04
CA CYS A 232 -5.86 -9.46 -19.52
C CYS A 232 -4.44 -9.97 -19.82
N GLN A 233 -4.18 -11.27 -19.67
CA GLN A 233 -2.88 -11.88 -19.97
C GLN A 233 -2.51 -11.72 -21.45
N ALA A 234 -3.43 -12.05 -22.35
CA ALA A 234 -3.23 -11.88 -23.79
C ALA A 234 -2.96 -10.41 -24.15
N SER A 235 -3.72 -9.48 -23.54
CA SER A 235 -3.49 -8.04 -23.69
C SER A 235 -2.11 -7.62 -23.19
N HIS A 236 -1.64 -8.17 -22.07
CA HIS A 236 -0.33 -7.83 -21.51
C HIS A 236 0.81 -8.24 -22.45
N VAL A 237 0.75 -9.47 -22.98
CA VAL A 237 1.72 -10.00 -23.95
C VAL A 237 1.72 -9.13 -25.22
N ALA A 238 0.55 -8.85 -25.79
CA ALA A 238 0.44 -7.98 -26.96
C ALA A 238 1.00 -6.56 -26.68
N ALA A 239 0.80 -6.03 -25.48
CA ALA A 239 1.34 -4.73 -25.09
C ALA A 239 2.85 -4.75 -24.89
N ILE A 240 3.46 -5.86 -24.46
CA ILE A 240 4.92 -6.04 -24.41
C ILE A 240 5.48 -5.97 -25.83
N GLU A 241 4.94 -6.76 -26.76
CA GLU A 241 5.39 -6.77 -28.15
C GLU A 241 5.23 -5.41 -28.81
N LYS A 242 4.10 -4.73 -28.61
CA LYS A 242 3.89 -3.36 -29.11
C LYS A 242 4.93 -2.37 -28.57
N ARG A 243 5.25 -2.42 -27.27
CA ARG A 243 6.26 -1.54 -26.66
C ARG A 243 7.65 -1.85 -27.19
N LYS A 244 7.98 -3.13 -27.37
CA LYS A 244 9.26 -3.57 -27.95
C LYS A 244 9.39 -3.06 -29.39
N ALA A 245 8.40 -3.30 -30.24
CA ALA A 245 8.39 -2.82 -31.62
C ALA A 245 8.54 -1.28 -31.69
N HIS A 246 7.80 -0.55 -30.84
CA HIS A 246 7.92 0.90 -30.73
C HIS A 246 9.31 1.33 -30.27
N ALA A 247 9.92 0.64 -29.31
CA ALA A 247 11.26 0.94 -28.84
C ALA A 247 12.33 0.71 -29.93
N TYR A 248 12.16 -0.31 -30.77
CA TYR A 248 13.06 -0.59 -31.89
C TYR A 248 12.93 0.45 -33.03
N MET A 249 11.72 0.93 -33.32
CA MET A 249 11.46 2.01 -34.30
C MET A 249 12.28 3.28 -34.01
N TYR A 250 12.49 3.61 -32.74
CA TYR A 250 13.29 4.76 -32.29
C TYR A 250 14.70 4.37 -31.80
N GLY A 251 15.10 3.12 -32.04
CA GLY A 251 16.41 2.56 -31.72
C GLY A 251 17.06 1.99 -32.98
N PRO A 252 17.35 0.67 -33.07
CA PRO A 252 18.18 0.11 -34.14
C PRO A 252 17.54 0.24 -35.53
N ASP A 253 16.22 0.33 -35.61
CA ASP A 253 15.52 0.44 -36.89
C ASP A 253 15.48 1.88 -37.41
N HIS A 254 15.75 2.88 -36.57
CA HIS A 254 15.71 4.29 -36.92
C HIS A 254 16.88 4.67 -37.86
N PRO A 255 16.67 5.41 -38.97
CA PRO A 255 17.72 5.74 -39.93
C PRO A 255 18.96 6.40 -39.32
N ARG A 256 18.77 7.25 -38.29
CA ARG A 256 19.86 7.92 -37.56
C ARG A 256 20.70 6.98 -36.70
N TYR A 257 20.13 5.91 -36.17
CA TYR A 257 20.73 5.08 -35.12
C TYR A 257 21.14 3.68 -35.61
N ARG A 258 20.59 3.24 -36.75
CA ARG A 258 20.87 1.94 -37.38
C ARG A 258 22.36 1.66 -37.58
N LYS A 259 23.14 2.68 -37.97
CA LYS A 259 24.60 2.55 -38.18
C LYS A 259 25.38 2.21 -36.90
N TYR A 260 24.86 2.62 -35.74
CA TYR A 260 25.56 2.53 -34.47
C TYR A 260 25.05 1.40 -33.57
N ASN A 261 24.00 0.68 -33.99
CA ASN A 261 23.31 -0.32 -33.19
C ASN A 261 22.96 0.17 -31.77
N ILE A 262 22.53 1.43 -31.66
CA ILE A 262 22.20 2.05 -30.37
C ILE A 262 20.68 2.10 -30.16
N ILE A 263 20.27 1.85 -28.93
CA ILE A 263 18.91 2.09 -28.44
C ILE A 263 18.97 3.27 -27.49
N HIS A 264 18.09 4.26 -27.68
CA HIS A 264 17.98 5.37 -26.74
C HIS A 264 17.61 4.85 -25.35
N PHE A 265 18.27 5.34 -24.29
CA PHE A 265 18.10 4.84 -22.91
C PHE A 265 16.64 4.81 -22.44
N GLY A 266 15.83 5.81 -22.83
CA GLY A 266 14.40 5.82 -22.54
C GLY A 266 13.63 4.62 -23.12
N TYR A 267 14.05 4.09 -24.26
CA TYR A 267 13.45 2.93 -24.92
C TYR A 267 14.07 1.60 -24.47
N MET A 268 15.34 1.59 -24.03
CA MET A 268 15.93 0.40 -23.38
C MET A 268 15.11 -0.07 -22.19
N SER A 269 14.62 0.88 -21.37
CA SER A 269 13.73 0.59 -20.22
C SER A 269 12.39 -0.07 -20.58
N GLN A 270 12.01 -0.06 -21.87
CA GLN A 270 10.79 -0.69 -22.37
C GLN A 270 11.03 -2.12 -22.88
N ILE A 271 12.29 -2.49 -23.15
CA ILE A 271 12.68 -3.78 -23.73
C ILE A 271 13.29 -4.71 -22.66
N ILE A 272 14.11 -4.18 -21.75
CA ILE A 272 14.81 -4.96 -20.74
C ILE A 272 13.89 -5.13 -19.52
N ARG A 273 13.19 -6.27 -19.44
CA ARG A 273 12.48 -6.74 -18.24
C ARG A 273 12.41 -8.25 -18.19
#